data_AF-A0A2V8TR35-F1
#
_entry.id   AF-A0A2V8TR35-F1
#
_cell.length_a   1.000
_cell.length_b   1.000
_cell.length_c   1.000
_cell.angle_alpha   90.00
_cell.angle_beta   90.00
_cell.angle_gamma   90.00
#
_symmetry.space_group_name_H-M   'P 1'
#
loop_
_entity.id
_entity.type
_entity.pdbx_description
1 polymer ?
#
loop_
_entity_poly.entity_id
_entity_poly.type
_entity_poly.pdbx_seq_one_letter_code
_entity_poly.pdbx_strand_id
1 'polypeptide(L)' 'CGWVQREGGPVEEIRPGDVVWFPPGEKHWHGATPATAMTHIAIQEKLDGKVVDWMEQVSGEQYRK' A
#
# COMPACT_ATOMS: atom_id res chain seq x y z
N CYS A 1 -6.30 12.13 2.63
CA CYS A 1 -6.54 10.76 2.15
C CYS A 1 -5.19 10.10 1.91
N GLY A 2 -5.16 8.79 1.66
CA GLY A 2 -3.98 8.08 1.18
C GLY A 2 -4.30 7.38 -0.14
N TRP A 3 -3.28 6.77 -0.74
CA TRP A 3 -3.42 5.92 -1.91
C TRP A 3 -2.90 4.53 -1.62
N VAL A 4 -3.54 3.54 -2.25
CA VAL A 4 -3.08 2.16 -2.28
C VAL A 4 -3.18 1.62 -3.70
N GLN A 5 -2.32 0.69 -4.06
CA GLN A 5 -2.39 0.01 -5.35
C GLN A 5 -1.81 -1.38 -5.25
N ARG A 6 -2.48 -2.34 -5.91
CA ARG A 6 -2.01 -3.69 -6.19
C ARG A 6 -1.40 -3.70 -7.59
N GLU A 7 -0.37 -4.51 -7.82
CA GLU A 7 0.25 -4.58 -9.14
C GLU A 7 -0.79 -4.88 -10.24
N GLY A 8 -0.77 -4.08 -11.32
CA GLY A 8 -1.74 -4.17 -12.43
C GLY A 8 -3.13 -3.60 -12.14
N GLY A 9 -3.43 -3.22 -10.89
CA GLY A 9 -4.70 -2.60 -10.48
C GLY A 9 -4.69 -1.06 -10.54
N PRO A 10 -5.86 -0.42 -10.37
CA PRO A 10 -5.94 1.04 -10.27
C PRO A 10 -5.36 1.57 -8.96
N VAL A 11 -4.97 2.84 -8.93
CA VAL A 11 -4.66 3.54 -7.69
C VAL A 11 -5.97 3.91 -6.98
N GLU A 12 -6.19 3.34 -5.80
CA GLU A 12 -7.39 3.52 -4.99
C GLU A 12 -7.14 4.59 -3.92
N GLU A 13 -8.12 5.47 -3.68
CA GLU A 13 -8.05 6.43 -2.57
C GLU A 13 -8.64 5.84 -1.31
N ILE A 14 -7.94 6.03 -0.18
CA ILE A 14 -8.37 5.60 1.15
C ILE A 14 -8.49 6.79 2.11
N ARG A 15 -9.38 6.67 3.08
CA ARG A 15 -9.73 7.70 4.07
C ARG A 15 -9.73 7.12 5.49
N PRO A 16 -9.67 7.97 6.53
CA PRO A 16 -9.79 7.50 7.91
C PRO A 16 -11.08 6.69 8.10
N GLY A 17 -10.95 5.46 8.59
CA GLY A 17 -12.05 4.50 8.75
C GLY A 17 -12.07 3.37 7.73
N ASP A 18 -11.39 3.53 6.58
CA ASP A 18 -11.31 2.46 5.58
C ASP A 18 -10.40 1.32 6.05
N VAL A 19 -10.77 0.09 5.64
CA VAL A 19 -10.00 -1.13 5.90
C VAL A 19 -9.51 -1.69 4.58
N VAL A 20 -8.20 -1.89 4.46
CA VAL A 20 -7.56 -2.45 3.27
C VAL A 20 -6.96 -3.81 3.60
N TRP A 21 -7.23 -4.80 2.76
CA TRP A 21 -6.68 -6.15 2.87
C TRP A 21 -5.88 -6.51 1.62
N PHE A 22 -4.61 -6.88 1.79
CA PHE A 22 -3.79 -7.45 0.73
C PHE A 22 -3.64 -8.96 0.98
N PRO A 23 -4.08 -9.83 0.06
CA PRO A 23 -3.88 -11.27 0.19
C PRO A 23 -2.39 -11.65 0.29
N PRO A 24 -2.07 -12.82 0.88
CA PRO A 24 -0.70 -13.29 0.98
C PRO A 24 0.01 -13.32 -0.38
N GLY A 25 1.20 -12.72 -0.45
CA GLY A 25 2.02 -12.68 -1.67
C GLY A 25 1.58 -11.69 -2.75
N GLU A 26 0.50 -10.93 -2.55
CA GLU A 26 0.10 -9.89 -3.49
C GLU A 26 1.07 -8.70 -3.42
N LYS A 27 1.68 -8.35 -4.56
CA LYS A 27 2.55 -7.18 -4.65
C LYS A 27 1.72 -5.90 -4.62
N HIS A 28 2.03 -5.00 -3.69
CA HIS A 28 1.27 -3.79 -3.48
C HIS A 28 2.12 -2.66 -2.88
N TRP A 29 1.59 -1.44 -2.92
CA TRP A 29 2.09 -0.30 -2.16
C TRP A 29 0.93 0.50 -1.56
N HIS A 30 1.22 1.25 -0.51
CA HIS A 30 0.29 2.18 0.12
C HIS A 30 1.05 3.38 0.71
N GLY A 31 0.45 4.56 0.66
CA GLY A 31 1.12 5.79 1.10
C GLY A 31 0.21 7.00 1.15
N ALA A 32 0.78 8.15 1.46
CA ALA A 32 0.11 9.44 1.37
C ALA A 32 -0.31 9.74 -0.09
N THR A 33 -1.06 10.81 -0.30
CA THR A 33 -1.21 11.43 -1.63
C THR A 33 -0.10 12.49 -1.82
N PRO A 34 0.08 13.04 -3.02
CA PRO A 34 1.04 14.14 -3.25
C PRO A 34 0.76 15.40 -2.42
N ALA A 35 -0.48 15.59 -1.95
CA ALA A 35 -0.92 16.82 -1.29
C ALA A 35 -1.26 16.63 0.21
N THR A 36 -1.47 15.41 0.68
CA THR A 36 -1.92 15.16 2.06
C THR A 36 -1.15 14.03 2.71
N ALA A 37 -0.66 14.28 3.92
CA ALA A 37 -0.14 13.24 4.81
C ALA A 37 -1.24 12.20 5.14
N MET A 38 -0.81 10.99 5.47
CA MET A 38 -1.68 9.88 5.84
C MET A 38 -1.04 9.08 6.98
N THR A 39 -1.87 8.56 7.88
CA THR A 39 -1.49 7.60 8.92
C THR A 39 -2.45 6.43 8.85
N HIS A 40 -1.92 5.23 9.00
CA HIS A 40 -2.71 4.00 9.13
C HIS A 40 -2.04 3.08 10.14
N ILE A 41 -2.81 2.12 10.64
CA ILE A 41 -2.28 0.99 11.41
C ILE A 41 -2.03 -0.14 10.41
N ALA A 42 -0.83 -0.72 10.43
CA ALA A 42 -0.49 -1.90 9.66
C ALA A 42 -0.47 -3.13 10.59
N ILE A 43 -1.19 -4.18 10.22
CA ILE A 43 -1.25 -5.44 10.97
C ILE A 43 -0.89 -6.56 9.99
N GLN A 44 0.14 -7.33 10.31
CA GLN A 44 0.61 -8.44 9.51
C GLN A 44 1.17 -9.55 10.38
N GLU A 45 0.92 -10.78 9.99
CA GLU A 45 1.44 -11.98 10.65
C GLU A 45 2.84 -12.33 10.12
N LYS A 46 3.62 -13.04 10.92
CA LYS A 46 4.95 -13.50 10.52
C LYS A 46 4.89 -14.91 9.93
N LEU A 47 5.66 -15.14 8.87
CA LEU A 47 5.96 -16.45 8.31
C LEU A 47 7.48 -16.57 8.22
N ASP A 48 8.04 -17.67 8.72
CA ASP A 48 9.50 -17.92 8.72
C ASP A 48 10.34 -16.77 9.31
N GLY A 49 9.80 -16.09 10.33
CA GLY A 49 10.48 -14.99 11.01
C GLY A 49 10.45 -13.64 10.27
N LYS A 50 9.81 -13.56 9.09
CA LYS A 50 9.63 -12.32 8.32
C LYS A 50 8.15 -11.96 8.20
N VAL A 51 7.88 -10.69 7.92
CA VAL A 51 6.52 -10.15 7.71
C VAL A 51 6.35 -9.47 6.34
N VAL A 52 7.44 -9.33 5.58
CA VAL A 52 7.47 -8.62 4.30
C VAL A 52 8.64 -9.12 3.46
N ASP A 53 8.45 -9.14 2.14
CA ASP A 53 9.51 -9.23 1.16
C ASP A 53 9.55 -7.90 0.40
N TRP A 54 10.63 -7.13 0.56
CA TRP A 54 10.78 -5.84 -0.10
C TRP A 54 11.18 -6.02 -1.58
N MET A 55 10.66 -5.15 -2.42
CA MET A 55 10.91 -5.12 -3.86
C MET A 55 11.45 -3.74 -4.28
N GLU A 56 11.30 -3.38 -5.56
CA GLU A 56 11.70 -2.07 -6.08
C GLU A 56 10.84 -0.91 -5.55
N GLN A 57 11.37 0.30 -5.69
CA GLN A 57 10.61 1.52 -5.37
C GLN A 57 9.52 1.76 -6.41
N VAL A 58 8.38 2.29 -5.93
CA VAL A 58 7.33 2.83 -6.81
C VAL A 58 7.90 4.03 -7.55
N SER A 59 7.89 3.99 -8.88
CA SER A 59 8.40 5.08 -9.71
C SER A 59 7.48 6.30 -9.64
N GLY A 60 8.01 7.48 -9.98
CA GLY A 60 7.20 8.70 -10.09
C GLY A 60 6.13 8.65 -11.20
N GLU A 61 6.19 7.67 -12.09
CA GLU A 61 5.14 7.40 -13.09
C GLU A 61 4.05 6.49 -12.50
N GLN A 62 4.43 5.44 -11.79
CA GLN A 62 3.49 4.55 -11.09
C GLN A 62 2.72 5.30 -9.98
N TYR A 63 3.36 6.31 -9.36
CA TYR A 63 2.74 7.15 -8.35
C TYR A 63 1.91 8.31 -8.95
N ARG A 64 1.12 8.01 -9.98
CA ARG A 64 0.17 8.95 -10.60
C ARG A 64 -1.18 8.27 -10.72
N LYS A 65 -2.20 8.90 -10.12
CA LYS A 65 -3.59 8.50 -10.23
C LYS A 65 -4.26 9.18 -11.42
#